data_AF-A0A8T5REL1-F1
#
_entry.id   AF-A0A8T5REL1-F1
#
_cell.length_a   1.000
_cell.length_b   1.000
_cell.length_c   1.000
_cell.angle_alpha   90.00
_cell.angle_beta   90.00
_cell.angle_gamma   90.00
#
_symmetry.space_group_name_H-M   'P 1'
#
loop_
_entity.id
_entity.type
_entity.pdbx_description
1 polymer ?
#
loop_
_entity_poly.entity_id
_entity_poly.type
_entity_poly.pdbx_seq_one_letter_code
_entity_poly.pdbx_strand_id
1 'polypeptide(L)'
;MNCPACNIDMAPLVEGIFQCPQCKKIVSNKKEEKVEEAKKVAKGDFQDGEFFHRTASINSSYEICEKGIIINKTDTRMFAVLICHNAYLKDEQYVRLSWWKKSFYQHAGMMKLYEVDVLKNLIKSLEDIDKDFDEFWTFEGKFQKNISSKEEDLIEDKNLDLIKYRIIENRTCPNCQKKMKKEKSHYECPHCGEIVILEGYNQPIFNIPSSELKLNYHSNFPINFYLPVSGITIKWLMGEWKALVVIYSKDNPNKKWLRFYWWSRDLKSVLKYGITEMMDGSKLGWKAQKGAGNSNLYDKKIIKPLIEALKKTAEELNWNINNN
;
A
#
# COMPACT_ATOMS: atom_id res chain seq x y z
N MET A 1 -37.48 34.66 11.48
CA MET A 1 -36.88 33.98 10.30
C MET A 1 -38.04 33.42 9.53
N ASN A 2 -38.18 33.72 8.25
CA ASN A 2 -39.34 33.27 7.49
C ASN A 2 -39.17 31.84 6.98
N CYS A 3 -40.23 31.04 7.05
CA CYS A 3 -40.26 29.70 6.52
C CYS A 3 -40.08 29.75 4.99
N PRO A 4 -39.06 29.09 4.40
CA PRO A 4 -38.83 29.15 2.96
C PRO A 4 -39.94 28.49 2.12
N ALA A 5 -40.86 27.74 2.75
CA ALA A 5 -41.98 27.10 2.06
C ALA A 5 -43.30 27.89 2.18
N CYS A 6 -43.49 28.66 3.26
CA CYS A 6 -44.77 29.31 3.56
C CYS A 6 -44.64 30.84 3.68
N ASN A 7 -43.41 31.37 3.66
CA ASN A 7 -43.05 32.77 3.81
C ASN A 7 -43.68 33.48 5.03
N ILE A 8 -43.97 32.72 6.09
CA ILE A 8 -44.43 33.24 7.39
C ILE A 8 -43.32 33.14 8.42
N ASP A 9 -43.40 33.96 9.46
CA ASP A 9 -42.42 33.96 10.54
C ASP A 9 -42.43 32.65 11.32
N MET A 10 -41.25 32.09 11.56
CA MET A 10 -41.09 30.81 12.26
C MET A 10 -40.99 31.02 13.77
N ALA A 11 -41.61 30.10 14.54
CA ALA A 11 -41.55 30.10 15.99
C ALA A 11 -40.24 29.42 16.47
N PRO A 12 -39.53 29.98 17.47
CA PRO A 12 -38.37 29.32 18.07
C PRO A 12 -38.83 28.11 18.90
N LEU A 13 -38.24 26.93 18.66
CA LEU A 13 -38.45 25.74 19.49
C LEU A 13 -37.44 25.69 20.63
N VAL A 14 -36.16 25.93 20.29
CA VAL A 14 -35.01 26.06 21.20
C VAL A 14 -34.01 27.01 20.54
N GLU A 15 -32.97 27.42 21.26
CA GLU A 15 -31.95 28.34 20.73
C GLU A 15 -31.34 27.81 19.43
N GLY A 16 -31.50 28.58 18.35
CA GLY A 16 -30.99 28.24 17.01
C GLY A 16 -31.81 27.21 16.22
N ILE A 17 -32.96 26.74 16.71
CA ILE A 17 -33.88 25.85 15.98
C ILE A 17 -35.28 26.45 15.93
N PHE A 18 -35.81 26.62 14.72
CA PHE A 18 -37.11 27.24 14.46
C PHE A 18 -38.05 26.23 13.80
N GLN A 19 -39.34 26.33 14.10
CA GLN A 19 -40.41 25.56 13.46
C GLN A 19 -41.46 26.48 12.84
N CYS A 20 -41.85 26.17 11.60
CA CYS A 20 -42.96 26.84 10.94
C CYS A 20 -44.28 26.40 11.61
N PRO A 21 -45.11 27.32 12.12
CA PRO A 21 -46.37 26.95 12.78
C PRO A 21 -47.40 26.35 11.79
N GLN A 22 -47.32 26.71 10.50
CA GLN A 22 -48.29 26.27 9.49
C GLN A 22 -47.94 24.90 8.88
N CYS A 23 -46.68 24.69 8.49
CA CYS A 23 -46.26 23.45 7.81
C CYS A 23 -45.39 22.54 8.68
N LYS A 24 -45.16 22.90 9.95
CA LYS A 24 -44.34 22.17 10.93
C LYS A 24 -42.87 21.93 10.53
N LYS A 25 -42.40 22.55 9.43
CA LYS A 25 -41.03 22.43 8.94
C LYS A 25 -40.04 23.05 9.93
N ILE A 26 -39.00 22.30 10.28
CA ILE A 26 -37.96 22.70 11.23
C ILE A 26 -36.72 23.17 10.46
N VAL A 27 -36.16 24.32 10.84
CA VAL A 27 -34.95 24.91 10.25
C VAL A 27 -34.03 25.30 11.40
N SER A 28 -32.77 24.85 11.37
CA SER A 28 -31.75 25.32 12.29
C SER A 28 -30.98 26.48 11.66
N ASN A 29 -30.67 27.50 12.46
CA ASN A 29 -29.60 28.43 12.08
C ASN A 29 -28.33 27.59 11.93
N LYS A 30 -27.68 27.68 10.77
CA LYS A 30 -26.31 27.20 10.64
C LYS A 30 -25.51 27.92 11.72
N LYS A 31 -25.07 27.20 12.76
CA LYS A 31 -23.99 27.70 13.59
C LYS A 31 -22.87 28.06 12.63
N GLU A 32 -22.48 29.32 12.62
CA GLU A 32 -21.14 29.66 12.16
C GLU A 32 -20.22 28.82 13.03
N GLU A 33 -19.72 27.72 12.47
CA GLU A 33 -18.54 27.08 13.02
C GLU A 33 -17.52 28.20 13.12
N LYS A 34 -17.08 28.47 14.36
CA LYS A 34 -15.85 29.21 14.58
C LYS A 34 -14.83 28.57 13.66
N VAL A 35 -14.49 29.27 12.59
CA VAL A 35 -13.32 28.96 11.78
C VAL A 35 -12.16 29.16 12.73
N GLU A 36 -11.76 28.10 13.44
CA GLU A 36 -10.39 27.97 13.89
C GLU A 36 -9.56 28.32 12.66
N GLU A 37 -8.73 29.36 12.80
CA GLU A 37 -7.84 29.82 11.75
C GLU A 37 -7.27 28.61 11.03
N ALA A 38 -7.75 28.37 9.81
CA ALA A 38 -7.22 27.35 8.96
C ALA A 38 -5.79 27.79 8.67
N LYS A 39 -4.83 27.35 9.50
CA LYS A 39 -3.42 27.29 9.13
C LYS A 39 -3.44 26.70 7.73
N LYS A 40 -3.10 27.52 6.73
CA LYS A 40 -3.05 27.09 5.33
C LYS A 40 -2.27 25.79 5.34
N VAL A 41 -2.95 24.69 5.04
CA VAL A 41 -2.33 23.37 4.96
C VAL A 41 -1.30 23.48 3.85
N ALA A 42 -0.02 23.61 4.22
CA ALA A 42 1.07 23.67 3.26
C ALA A 42 1.20 22.27 2.65
N LYS A 43 0.66 22.11 1.44
CA LYS A 43 0.86 20.89 0.66
C LYS A 43 2.35 20.75 0.37
N GLY A 44 2.90 19.55 0.53
CA GLY A 44 4.31 19.27 0.22
C GLY A 44 5.31 19.46 1.38
N ASP A 45 4.86 19.98 2.54
CA ASP A 45 5.68 20.10 3.75
C ASP A 45 5.13 19.27 4.91
N PHE A 46 5.99 19.01 5.90
CA PHE A 46 5.60 18.27 7.09
C PHE A 46 4.55 19.04 7.91
N GLN A 47 3.50 18.32 8.24
CA GLN A 47 2.49 18.70 9.23
C GLN A 47 2.70 17.84 10.47
N ASP A 48 2.39 18.42 11.63
CA ASP A 48 2.52 17.76 12.92
C ASP A 48 1.61 16.52 13.02
N GLY A 49 2.08 15.48 13.70
CA GLY A 49 1.32 14.24 13.91
C GLY A 49 -0.03 14.45 14.60
N GLU A 50 -0.13 15.44 15.49
CA GLU A 50 -1.39 15.78 16.17
C GLU A 50 -2.47 16.21 15.18
N PHE A 51 -2.10 16.92 14.13
CA PHE A 51 -3.04 17.27 13.05
C PHE A 51 -3.65 16.01 12.45
N PHE A 52 -2.82 15.00 12.15
CA PHE A 52 -3.31 13.75 11.57
C PHE A 52 -4.16 12.96 12.55
N HIS A 53 -3.80 12.88 13.83
CA HIS A 53 -4.64 12.20 14.83
C HIS A 53 -6.01 12.86 15.02
N ARG A 54 -6.09 14.19 14.92
CA ARG A 54 -7.35 14.94 15.04
C ARG A 54 -8.21 14.83 13.77
N THR A 55 -7.60 14.87 12.60
CA THR A 55 -8.32 15.01 11.31
C THR A 55 -8.48 13.72 10.53
N ALA A 56 -7.63 12.73 10.81
CA ALA A 56 -7.64 11.42 10.20
C ALA A 56 -7.80 10.42 11.34
N SER A 57 -8.77 9.50 11.26
CA SER A 57 -9.09 8.54 12.32
C SER A 57 -7.99 7.47 12.52
N ILE A 58 -6.79 7.91 12.89
CA ILE A 58 -5.65 7.09 13.26
C ILE A 58 -5.87 6.65 14.70
N ASN A 59 -5.80 5.34 14.94
CA ASN A 59 -6.02 4.81 16.26
C ASN A 59 -4.73 4.89 17.09
N SER A 60 -4.67 5.90 17.95
CA SER A 60 -3.53 6.16 18.85
C SER A 60 -3.22 5.03 19.82
N SER A 61 -4.16 4.12 20.08
CA SER A 61 -3.91 2.94 20.94
C SER A 61 -2.99 1.90 20.30
N TYR A 62 -2.80 1.96 18.99
CA TYR A 62 -1.97 1.01 18.24
C TYR A 62 -0.84 1.69 17.48
N GLU A 63 -1.03 2.93 17.05
CA GLU A 63 -0.10 3.63 16.18
C GLU A 63 -0.09 5.13 16.45
N ILE A 64 1.11 5.70 16.55
CA ILE A 64 1.32 7.13 16.72
C ILE A 64 1.93 7.68 15.42
N CYS A 65 1.23 8.64 14.80
CA CYS A 65 1.80 9.49 13.76
C CYS A 65 2.62 10.61 14.41
N GLU A 66 3.89 10.74 14.03
CA GLU A 66 4.76 11.82 14.50
C GLU A 66 4.64 13.06 13.61
N LYS A 67 4.59 12.84 12.30
CA LYS A 67 4.40 13.88 11.29
C LYS A 67 4.05 13.25 9.94
N GLY A 68 3.63 14.08 8.99
CA GLY A 68 3.33 13.61 7.65
C GLY A 68 3.19 14.73 6.63
N ILE A 69 3.25 14.35 5.36
CA ILE A 69 3.14 15.25 4.21
C ILE A 69 1.86 14.90 3.45
N ILE A 70 0.98 15.89 3.28
CA ILE A 70 -0.23 15.74 2.48
C ILE A 70 0.15 15.89 1.00
N ILE A 71 -0.08 14.83 0.23
CA ILE A 71 0.19 14.78 -1.21
C ILE A 71 -0.98 15.37 -1.98
N ASN A 72 -2.20 14.94 -1.63
CA ASN A 72 -3.42 15.45 -2.24
C ASN A 72 -4.54 15.51 -1.20
N LYS A 73 -5.31 16.60 -1.23
CA LYS A 73 -6.53 16.78 -0.44
C LYS A 73 -7.57 17.46 -1.33
N THR A 74 -8.69 16.78 -1.50
CA THR A 74 -9.92 17.31 -2.11
C THR A 74 -11.01 17.36 -1.06
N ASP A 75 -12.19 17.87 -1.43
CA ASP A 75 -13.33 17.85 -0.53
C ASP A 75 -13.69 16.44 -0.07
N THR A 76 -13.51 15.42 -0.91
CA THR A 76 -14.00 14.07 -0.63
C THR A 76 -12.91 13.07 -0.23
N ARG A 77 -11.63 13.40 -0.45
CA ARG A 77 -10.51 12.47 -0.29
C ARG A 77 -9.25 13.15 0.21
N MET A 78 -8.44 12.39 0.94
CA MET A 78 -7.09 12.80 1.34
C MET A 78 -6.12 11.65 1.07
N PHE A 79 -4.91 11.98 0.62
CA PHE A 79 -3.80 11.08 0.45
C PHE A 79 -2.54 11.73 1.04
N ALA A 80 -1.88 11.03 1.96
CA ALA A 80 -0.69 11.52 2.67
C ALA A 80 0.35 10.41 2.86
N VAL A 81 1.60 10.84 3.02
CA VAL A 81 2.72 10.02 3.50
C VAL A 81 2.98 10.41 4.94
N LEU A 82 3.00 9.45 5.85
CA LEU A 82 3.16 9.66 7.28
C LEU A 82 4.41 8.95 7.78
N ILE A 83 5.05 9.53 8.81
CA ILE A 83 5.98 8.84 9.70
C ILE A 83 5.18 8.40 10.92
N CYS A 84 5.17 7.10 11.15
CA CYS A 84 4.46 6.50 12.27
C CYS A 84 5.38 5.55 13.03
N HIS A 85 5.02 5.26 14.28
CA HIS A 85 5.60 4.17 15.06
C HIS A 85 4.51 3.43 15.84
N ASN A 86 4.88 2.27 16.39
CA ASN A 86 4.02 1.52 17.30
C ASN A 86 3.78 2.33 18.58
N ALA A 87 2.55 2.32 19.12
CA ALA A 87 2.24 3.05 20.36
C ALA A 87 3.09 2.62 21.56
N TYR A 88 3.58 1.38 21.57
CA TYR A 88 4.39 0.81 22.66
C TYR A 88 5.90 0.82 22.37
N LEU A 89 6.30 0.89 21.10
CA LEU A 89 7.70 0.81 20.66
C LEU A 89 8.00 1.97 19.71
N LYS A 90 8.58 3.03 20.25
CA LYS A 90 8.93 4.23 19.48
C LYS A 90 10.03 3.96 18.44
N ASP A 91 10.95 3.05 18.75
CA ASP A 91 12.07 2.70 17.87
C ASP A 91 11.62 1.97 16.59
N GLU A 92 10.41 1.39 16.58
CA GLU A 92 9.81 0.77 15.40
C GLU A 92 9.12 1.83 14.52
N GLN A 93 9.91 2.77 13.99
CA GLN A 93 9.43 3.76 13.04
C GLN A 93 9.26 3.15 11.63
N TYR A 94 8.27 3.66 10.89
CA TYR A 94 8.00 3.26 9.52
C TYR A 94 7.30 4.35 8.73
N VAL A 95 7.42 4.24 7.40
CA VAL A 95 6.70 5.10 6.47
C VAL A 95 5.33 4.50 6.17
N ARG A 96 4.28 5.31 6.24
CA ARG A 96 2.90 4.90 5.96
C ARG A 96 2.29 5.77 4.86
N LEU A 97 1.94 5.18 3.73
CA LEU A 97 1.08 5.80 2.71
C LEU A 97 -0.37 5.58 3.14
N SER A 98 -1.22 6.60 3.12
CA SER A 98 -2.61 6.46 3.58
C SER A 98 -3.63 7.29 2.82
N TRP A 99 -4.79 6.69 2.62
CA TRP A 99 -5.93 7.24 1.90
C TRP A 99 -7.15 7.34 2.81
N TRP A 100 -7.88 8.45 2.74
CA TRP A 100 -9.12 8.68 3.50
C TRP A 100 -10.25 9.16 2.61
N LYS A 101 -11.51 8.90 3.02
CA LYS A 101 -12.74 9.36 2.36
C LYS A 101 -13.64 10.14 3.31
N LYS A 102 -14.26 11.22 2.81
CA LYS A 102 -14.94 12.26 3.60
C LYS A 102 -16.23 11.86 4.30
N SER A 103 -16.86 10.71 4.01
CA SER A 103 -18.13 10.39 4.69
C SER A 103 -17.98 10.47 6.21
N PHE A 104 -16.80 10.10 6.78
CA PHE A 104 -16.38 10.40 8.16
C PHE A 104 -14.85 10.39 8.36
N TYR A 105 -14.04 10.87 7.38
CA TYR A 105 -12.58 10.59 7.31
C TYR A 105 -12.24 9.13 7.59
N GLN A 106 -13.12 8.24 7.15
CA GLN A 106 -12.92 6.80 7.27
C GLN A 106 -11.69 6.42 6.47
N HIS A 107 -10.82 5.70 7.14
CA HIS A 107 -9.60 5.17 6.55
C HIS A 107 -9.97 4.26 5.37
N ALA A 108 -9.55 4.67 4.18
CA ALA A 108 -9.86 4.01 2.92
C ALA A 108 -8.73 3.07 2.46
N GLY A 109 -7.52 3.22 3.00
CA GLY A 109 -6.47 2.22 2.92
C GLY A 109 -5.09 2.73 3.28
N MET A 110 -4.14 1.80 3.53
CA MET A 110 -2.75 2.13 3.90
C MET A 110 -1.72 1.11 3.44
N MET A 111 -0.55 1.58 3.00
CA MET A 111 0.64 0.74 2.83
C MET A 111 1.68 1.15 3.87
N LYS A 112 2.15 0.19 4.67
CA LYS A 112 3.25 0.40 5.64
C LYS A 112 4.56 -0.10 5.08
N LEU A 113 5.65 0.64 5.30
CA LEU A 113 6.99 0.36 4.79
C LEU A 113 7.96 0.44 5.97
N TYR A 114 8.42 -0.72 6.44
CA TYR A 114 9.34 -0.85 7.58
C TYR A 114 10.80 -0.94 7.14
N GLU A 115 11.05 -1.21 5.86
CA GLU A 115 12.37 -1.51 5.32
C GLU A 115 12.78 -0.41 4.34
N VAL A 116 14.03 0.07 4.48
CA VAL A 116 14.60 1.08 3.59
C VAL A 116 14.62 0.63 2.13
N ASP A 117 14.93 -0.64 1.87
CA ASP A 117 15.00 -1.16 0.50
C ASP A 117 13.63 -1.24 -0.16
N VAL A 118 12.56 -1.51 0.60
CA VAL A 118 11.19 -1.45 0.07
C VAL A 118 10.81 0.00 -0.28
N LEU A 119 11.24 0.98 0.52
CA LEU A 119 11.04 2.39 0.21
C LEU A 119 11.81 2.82 -1.05
N LYS A 120 13.08 2.40 -1.18
CA LYS A 120 13.88 2.62 -2.40
C LYS A 120 13.21 2.03 -3.63
N ASN A 121 12.76 0.79 -3.53
CA ASN A 121 12.05 0.11 -4.62
C ASN A 121 10.76 0.83 -4.99
N LEU A 122 10.01 1.30 -4.00
CA LEU A 122 8.81 2.10 -4.21
C LEU A 122 9.13 3.39 -4.97
N ILE A 123 10.13 4.15 -4.52
CA ILE A 123 10.54 5.40 -5.16
C ILE A 123 10.96 5.14 -6.61
N LYS A 124 11.86 4.18 -6.85
CA LYS A 124 12.32 3.81 -8.18
C LYS A 124 11.18 3.35 -9.09
N SER A 125 10.28 2.50 -8.58
CA SER A 125 9.10 2.06 -9.34
C SER A 125 8.17 3.22 -9.71
N LEU A 126 7.99 4.20 -8.83
CA LEU A 126 7.20 5.39 -9.11
C LEU A 126 7.88 6.29 -10.16
N GLU A 127 9.21 6.42 -10.12
CA GLU A 127 10.00 7.14 -11.15
C GLU A 127 9.87 6.46 -12.51
N ASP A 128 9.99 5.12 -12.58
CA ASP A 128 9.79 4.34 -13.80
C ASP A 128 8.35 4.49 -14.33
N ILE A 129 7.35 4.50 -13.44
CA ILE A 129 5.95 4.73 -13.81
C ILE A 129 5.73 6.16 -14.32
N ASP A 130 6.32 7.17 -13.68
CA ASP A 130 6.22 8.56 -14.13
C ASP A 130 6.85 8.76 -15.52
N LYS A 131 7.87 7.96 -15.85
CA LYS A 131 8.53 8.00 -17.14
C LYS A 131 7.79 7.22 -18.24
N ASP A 132 7.35 6.00 -17.96
CA ASP A 132 6.95 5.05 -19.01
C ASP A 132 5.45 5.02 -19.32
N PHE A 133 4.64 5.77 -18.57
CA PHE A 133 3.20 5.90 -18.79
C PHE A 133 2.80 7.32 -19.21
N ASP A 134 1.77 7.45 -20.06
CA ASP A 134 1.17 8.75 -20.37
C ASP A 134 0.25 9.27 -19.23
N GLU A 135 -0.34 10.46 -19.40
CA GLU A 135 -1.29 11.04 -18.43
C GLU A 135 -2.57 10.20 -18.23
N PHE A 136 -2.88 9.29 -19.16
CA PHE A 136 -4.03 8.40 -19.13
C PHE A 136 -3.69 6.97 -18.67
N TRP A 137 -2.48 6.76 -18.14
CA TRP A 137 -1.96 5.46 -17.73
C TRP A 137 -1.90 4.43 -18.88
N THR A 138 -1.67 4.87 -20.10
CA THR A 138 -1.28 4.01 -21.21
C THR A 138 0.22 3.78 -21.14
N PHE A 139 0.61 2.51 -21.14
CA PHE A 139 2.01 2.13 -21.17
C PHE A 139 2.57 2.37 -22.57
N GLU A 140 3.60 3.22 -22.67
CA GLU A 140 4.27 3.52 -23.94
C GLU A 140 5.47 2.58 -24.19
N GLY A 141 5.83 1.77 -23.21
CA GLY A 141 6.91 0.81 -23.32
C GLY A 141 6.56 -0.45 -24.12
N LYS A 142 7.59 -1.20 -24.50
CA LYS A 142 7.45 -2.55 -25.01
C LYS A 142 7.56 -3.52 -23.85
N PHE A 143 6.49 -4.24 -23.52
CA PHE A 143 6.60 -5.45 -22.70
C PHE A 143 7.63 -6.34 -23.37
N GLN A 144 8.65 -6.79 -22.64
CA GLN A 144 9.75 -7.58 -23.19
C GLN A 144 9.20 -8.88 -23.83
N LYS A 145 8.78 -8.79 -25.09
CA LYS A 145 8.72 -9.92 -26.01
C LYS A 145 10.05 -9.87 -26.75
N ASN A 146 10.99 -10.69 -26.30
CA ASN A 146 12.21 -11.05 -27.01
C ASN A 146 13.17 -9.88 -27.33
N ILE A 147 13.39 -8.96 -26.39
CA ILE A 147 14.69 -8.29 -26.34
C ILE A 147 15.52 -9.20 -25.45
N SER A 148 16.62 -9.76 -25.98
CA SER A 148 17.60 -10.52 -25.20
C SER A 148 17.72 -9.87 -23.82
N SER A 149 17.28 -10.58 -22.79
CA SER A 149 17.42 -10.12 -21.41
C SER A 149 18.84 -9.61 -21.28
N LYS A 150 19.02 -8.39 -20.74
CA LYS A 150 20.35 -7.81 -20.54
C LYS A 150 21.22 -8.89 -19.87
N GLU A 151 22.52 -8.98 -20.17
CA GLU A 151 23.35 -10.06 -19.63
C GLU A 151 23.22 -10.18 -18.10
N GLU A 152 23.06 -9.06 -17.41
CA GLU A 152 22.73 -8.96 -15.98
C GLU A 152 21.43 -9.70 -15.60
N ASP A 153 20.34 -9.47 -16.33
CA ASP A 153 19.04 -10.14 -16.13
C ASP A 153 19.17 -11.67 -16.27
N LEU A 154 19.94 -12.13 -17.25
CA LEU A 154 20.19 -13.56 -17.46
C LEU A 154 21.03 -14.17 -16.33
N ILE A 155 21.98 -13.41 -15.78
CA ILE A 155 22.82 -13.85 -14.66
C ILE A 155 21.98 -13.98 -13.39
N GLU A 156 21.11 -13.00 -13.11
CA GLU A 156 20.21 -13.03 -11.95
C GLU A 156 19.21 -14.19 -12.02
N ASP A 157 18.56 -14.39 -13.17
CA ASP A 157 17.62 -15.50 -13.37
C ASP A 157 18.33 -16.85 -13.18
N LYS A 158 19.55 -17.00 -13.71
CA LYS A 158 20.40 -18.18 -13.48
C LYS A 158 20.75 -18.35 -12.00
N ASN A 159 21.06 -17.28 -11.27
CA ASN A 159 21.38 -17.34 -9.85
C ASN A 159 20.17 -17.82 -9.03
N LEU A 160 18.97 -17.29 -9.32
CA LEU A 160 17.74 -17.74 -8.67
C LEU A 160 17.45 -19.21 -8.98
N ASP A 161 17.63 -19.64 -10.22
CA ASP A 161 17.42 -21.04 -10.58
C ASP A 161 18.46 -21.97 -9.95
N LEU A 162 19.72 -21.52 -9.81
CA LEU A 162 20.74 -22.24 -9.06
C LEU A 162 20.37 -22.36 -7.57
N ILE A 163 19.82 -21.29 -6.96
CA ILE A 163 19.33 -21.34 -5.58
C ILE A 163 18.20 -22.36 -5.45
N LYS A 164 17.19 -22.31 -6.33
CA LYS A 164 16.08 -23.28 -6.34
C LYS A 164 16.60 -24.71 -6.51
N TYR A 165 17.53 -24.94 -7.44
CA TYR A 165 18.16 -26.23 -7.65
C TYR A 165 18.88 -26.74 -6.39
N ARG A 166 19.70 -25.90 -5.75
CA ARG A 166 20.41 -26.25 -4.51
C ARG A 166 19.45 -26.53 -3.35
N ILE A 167 18.32 -25.83 -3.27
CA ILE A 167 17.27 -26.12 -2.29
C ILE A 167 16.66 -27.50 -2.55
N ILE A 168 16.31 -27.80 -3.80
CA ILE A 168 15.63 -29.05 -4.17
C ILE A 168 16.54 -30.26 -3.98
N GLU A 169 17.75 -30.21 -4.53
CA GLU A 169 18.69 -31.35 -4.54
C GLU A 169 19.44 -31.49 -3.21
N ASN A 170 19.98 -30.39 -2.70
CA ASN A 170 20.93 -30.41 -1.58
C ASN A 170 20.31 -29.96 -0.25
N ARG A 171 19.06 -29.47 -0.26
CA ARG A 171 18.40 -28.81 0.89
C ARG A 171 19.26 -27.70 1.45
N THR A 172 19.90 -26.94 0.57
CA THR A 172 20.77 -25.84 0.95
C THR A 172 19.93 -24.59 1.24
N CYS A 173 20.16 -23.97 2.40
CA CYS A 173 19.49 -22.72 2.77
C CYS A 173 19.81 -21.60 1.76
N PRO A 174 18.79 -20.88 1.23
CA PRO A 174 19.03 -19.78 0.30
C PRO A 174 19.79 -18.62 0.93
N ASN A 175 19.65 -18.44 2.26
CA ASN A 175 20.27 -17.35 3.00
C ASN A 175 21.72 -17.66 3.42
N CYS A 176 21.94 -18.73 4.21
CA CYS A 176 23.27 -19.03 4.77
C CYS A 176 24.01 -20.22 4.12
N GLN A 177 23.44 -20.83 3.08
CA GLN A 177 24.01 -21.97 2.35
C GLN A 177 24.31 -23.24 3.18
N LYS A 178 23.85 -23.29 4.45
CA LYS A 178 23.94 -24.51 5.28
C LYS A 178 22.79 -25.47 4.98
N LYS A 179 22.98 -26.75 5.30
CA LYS A 179 21.97 -27.79 5.10
C LYS A 179 20.75 -27.54 5.99
N MET A 180 19.57 -27.62 5.39
CA MET A 180 18.28 -27.44 6.06
C MET A 180 17.73 -28.78 6.54
N LYS A 181 16.93 -28.71 7.60
CA LYS A 181 16.15 -29.83 8.09
C LYS A 181 14.83 -29.90 7.34
N LYS A 182 14.43 -31.11 6.95
CA LYS A 182 13.13 -31.34 6.33
C LYS A 182 12.09 -31.55 7.42
N GLU A 183 11.10 -30.66 7.45
CA GLU A 183 9.88 -30.83 8.22
C GLU A 183 8.77 -31.39 7.30
N LYS A 184 7.56 -31.56 7.83
CA LYS A 184 6.45 -32.21 7.11
C LYS A 184 6.12 -31.53 5.76
N SER A 185 6.19 -30.21 5.70
CA SER A 185 5.72 -29.38 4.57
C SER A 185 6.71 -28.32 4.09
N HIS A 186 7.80 -28.14 4.81
CA HIS A 186 8.77 -27.08 4.56
C HIS A 186 10.17 -27.54 4.96
N TYR A 187 11.16 -26.79 4.51
CA TYR A 187 12.52 -26.85 5.00
C TYR A 187 12.74 -25.73 5.99
N GLU A 188 13.43 -26.03 7.08
CA GLU A 188 13.82 -25.04 8.09
C GLU A 188 15.34 -25.09 8.25
N CYS A 189 15.97 -23.91 8.20
CA CYS A 189 17.39 -23.79 8.44
C CYS A 189 17.68 -23.68 9.94
N PRO A 190 18.38 -24.66 10.57
CA PRO A 190 18.68 -24.60 11.99
C PRO A 190 19.69 -23.50 12.37
N HIS A 191 20.35 -22.88 11.40
CA HIS A 191 21.37 -21.86 11.63
C HIS A 191 20.83 -20.44 11.62
N CYS A 192 19.91 -20.13 10.72
CA CYS A 192 19.39 -18.76 10.53
C CYS A 192 17.86 -18.67 10.61
N GLY A 193 17.17 -19.79 10.81
CA GLY A 193 15.70 -19.81 10.89
C GLY A 193 14.98 -19.62 9.55
N GLU A 194 15.70 -19.56 8.42
CA GLU A 194 15.07 -19.44 7.10
C GLU A 194 14.13 -20.62 6.83
N ILE A 195 12.93 -20.31 6.34
CA ILE A 195 11.91 -21.30 6.03
C ILE A 195 11.65 -21.30 4.53
N VAL A 196 11.65 -22.51 3.95
CA VAL A 196 11.32 -22.72 2.54
C VAL A 196 10.13 -23.64 2.43
N ILE A 197 9.02 -23.15 1.85
CA ILE A 197 7.83 -23.97 1.60
C ILE A 197 7.92 -24.54 0.18
N LEU A 198 7.57 -25.81 0.01
CA LEU A 198 7.48 -26.42 -1.32
C LEU A 198 6.04 -26.36 -1.80
N GLU A 199 5.81 -25.68 -2.93
CA GLU A 199 4.52 -25.63 -3.59
C GLU A 199 4.52 -26.32 -4.95
N GLY A 200 3.33 -26.48 -5.53
CA GLY A 200 3.03 -27.34 -6.69
C GLY A 200 4.22 -27.61 -7.63
N TYR A 201 4.45 -28.90 -7.92
CA TYR A 201 5.61 -29.40 -8.67
C TYR A 201 6.97 -29.14 -7.97
N ASN A 202 7.02 -29.17 -6.63
CA ASN A 202 8.23 -28.97 -5.83
C ASN A 202 8.94 -27.62 -6.06
N GLN A 203 8.18 -26.58 -6.39
CA GLN A 203 8.71 -25.23 -6.52
C GLN A 203 8.96 -24.64 -5.12
N PRO A 204 10.23 -24.33 -4.76
CA PRO A 204 10.53 -23.75 -3.47
C PRO A 204 10.15 -22.27 -3.43
N ILE A 205 9.39 -21.90 -2.41
CA ILE A 205 9.03 -20.52 -2.10
C ILE A 205 9.79 -20.13 -0.83
N PHE A 206 10.54 -19.04 -0.95
CA PHE A 206 11.36 -18.46 0.11
C PHE A 206 11.35 -16.94 0.00
N ASN A 207 11.91 -16.25 0.99
CA ASN A 207 11.98 -14.80 0.97
C ASN A 207 13.04 -14.33 -0.04
N ILE A 208 12.71 -13.31 -0.84
CA ILE A 208 13.68 -12.62 -1.67
C ILE A 208 13.94 -11.26 -0.99
N PRO A 209 15.20 -10.94 -0.61
CA PRO A 209 15.53 -9.64 -0.05
C PRO A 209 15.04 -8.52 -0.96
N SER A 210 14.44 -7.49 -0.37
CA SER A 210 13.91 -6.36 -1.15
C SER A 210 14.99 -5.68 -2.01
N SER A 211 16.23 -5.65 -1.54
CA SER A 211 17.41 -5.14 -2.28
C SER A 211 17.76 -5.94 -3.53
N GLU A 212 17.35 -7.22 -3.62
CA GLU A 212 17.62 -8.13 -4.74
C GLU A 212 16.43 -8.23 -5.70
N LEU A 213 15.37 -7.45 -5.49
CA LEU A 213 14.19 -7.49 -6.34
C LEU A 213 14.45 -6.80 -7.67
N LYS A 214 14.19 -7.53 -8.75
CA LYS A 214 14.14 -7.00 -10.10
C LYS A 214 12.90 -6.13 -10.30
N LEU A 215 13.11 -4.83 -10.46
CA LEU A 215 12.02 -3.85 -10.61
C LEU A 215 11.56 -3.70 -12.06
N ASN A 216 11.28 -4.81 -12.73
CA ASN A 216 10.79 -4.80 -14.10
C ASN A 216 9.26 -4.84 -14.16
N TYR A 217 8.71 -4.34 -15.28
CA TYR A 217 7.29 -4.46 -15.55
C TYR A 217 6.89 -5.90 -15.85
N HIS A 218 5.85 -6.37 -15.16
CA HIS A 218 5.16 -7.62 -15.46
C HIS A 218 3.71 -7.33 -15.87
N SER A 219 3.14 -8.12 -16.77
CA SER A 219 1.72 -8.06 -17.10
C SER A 219 0.88 -9.07 -16.32
N ASN A 220 1.50 -10.11 -15.74
CA ASN A 220 0.81 -11.29 -15.24
C ASN A 220 0.69 -11.29 -13.71
N PHE A 221 0.09 -10.25 -13.14
CA PHE A 221 -0.14 -10.17 -11.70
C PHE A 221 -1.39 -10.97 -11.26
N PRO A 222 -1.37 -11.59 -10.06
CA PRO A 222 -2.49 -12.40 -9.56
C PRO A 222 -3.63 -11.53 -9.02
N ILE A 223 -4.23 -10.68 -9.86
CA ILE A 223 -5.28 -9.74 -9.47
C ILE A 223 -6.64 -10.23 -9.98
N ASN A 224 -7.55 -10.54 -9.05
CA ASN A 224 -8.84 -11.16 -9.40
C ASN A 224 -9.89 -10.15 -9.91
N PHE A 225 -9.81 -8.89 -9.51
CA PHE A 225 -10.88 -7.91 -9.72
C PHE A 225 -10.69 -7.01 -10.96
N TYR A 226 -9.45 -6.74 -11.35
CA TYR A 226 -9.10 -5.83 -12.43
C TYR A 226 -8.09 -6.48 -13.36
N LEU A 227 -8.00 -5.99 -14.58
CA LEU A 227 -7.03 -6.48 -15.54
C LEU A 227 -5.76 -5.63 -15.44
N PRO A 228 -4.59 -6.24 -15.17
CA PRO A 228 -3.31 -5.53 -15.18
C PRO A 228 -2.95 -5.08 -16.59
N VAL A 229 -2.53 -3.82 -16.70
CA VAL A 229 -1.76 -3.34 -17.84
C VAL A 229 -0.32 -3.79 -17.62
N SER A 230 0.30 -3.27 -16.56
CA SER A 230 1.62 -3.69 -16.09
C SER A 230 1.80 -3.34 -14.61
N GLY A 231 2.86 -3.82 -14.00
CA GLY A 231 3.23 -3.43 -12.64
C GLY A 231 4.61 -3.92 -12.24
N ILE A 232 5.06 -3.52 -11.05
CA ILE A 232 6.38 -3.81 -10.50
C ILE A 232 6.22 -4.31 -9.07
N THR A 233 6.90 -5.39 -8.72
CA THR A 233 6.96 -5.89 -7.34
C THR A 233 8.02 -5.13 -6.56
N ILE A 234 7.67 -4.62 -5.38
CA ILE A 234 8.59 -3.84 -4.51
C ILE A 234 8.95 -4.56 -3.21
N LYS A 235 8.21 -5.62 -2.85
CA LYS A 235 8.48 -6.52 -1.72
C LYS A 235 8.00 -7.92 -2.05
N TRP A 236 8.82 -8.93 -1.83
CA TRP A 236 8.45 -10.34 -1.98
C TRP A 236 8.98 -11.19 -0.83
N LEU A 237 8.14 -11.40 0.17
CA LEU A 237 8.35 -12.37 1.23
C LEU A 237 7.34 -13.51 1.05
N MET A 238 7.66 -14.70 1.53
CA MET A 238 6.78 -15.87 1.47
C MET A 238 5.39 -15.61 2.08
N GLY A 239 5.32 -14.76 3.11
CA GLY A 239 4.09 -14.39 3.81
C GLY A 239 3.52 -13.00 3.45
N GLU A 240 4.29 -12.16 2.75
CA GLU A 240 3.91 -10.77 2.46
C GLU A 240 4.41 -10.34 1.08
N TRP A 241 3.52 -9.80 0.26
CA TRP A 241 3.85 -9.32 -1.07
C TRP A 241 3.33 -7.89 -1.27
N LYS A 242 4.12 -7.03 -1.94
CA LYS A 242 3.72 -5.66 -2.30
C LYS A 242 4.13 -5.31 -3.73
N ALA A 243 3.25 -4.60 -4.43
CA ALA A 243 3.47 -4.17 -5.81
C ALA A 243 2.74 -2.88 -6.15
N LEU A 244 3.22 -2.20 -7.20
CA LEU A 244 2.55 -1.09 -7.86
C LEU A 244 2.07 -1.59 -9.21
N VAL A 245 0.77 -1.47 -9.48
CA VAL A 245 0.19 -2.02 -10.70
C VAL A 245 -0.77 -1.02 -11.31
N VAL A 246 -0.55 -0.72 -12.60
CA VAL A 246 -1.51 -0.01 -13.42
C VAL A 246 -2.54 -1.00 -13.93
N ILE A 247 -3.81 -0.71 -13.66
CA ILE A 247 -4.93 -1.60 -13.96
C ILE A 247 -6.02 -0.82 -14.68
N TYR A 248 -6.92 -1.55 -15.34
CA TYR A 248 -8.13 -1.00 -15.92
C TYR A 248 -9.39 -1.73 -15.45
N SER A 249 -10.52 -1.03 -15.54
CA SER A 249 -11.84 -1.62 -15.23
C SER A 249 -12.19 -2.66 -16.27
N LYS A 250 -12.59 -3.87 -15.86
CA LYS A 250 -13.06 -4.92 -16.78
C LYS A 250 -14.16 -4.41 -17.72
N ASP A 251 -15.06 -3.59 -17.18
CA ASP A 251 -16.20 -3.03 -17.93
C ASP A 251 -15.84 -1.82 -18.80
N ASN A 252 -14.69 -1.16 -18.57
CA ASN A 252 -14.26 0.01 -19.32
C ASN A 252 -12.73 0.10 -19.36
N PRO A 253 -12.10 -0.38 -20.45
CA PRO A 253 -10.64 -0.33 -20.64
C PRO A 253 -10.03 1.07 -20.69
N ASN A 254 -10.82 2.11 -20.98
CA ASN A 254 -10.34 3.49 -20.98
C ASN A 254 -10.21 4.04 -19.56
N LYS A 255 -10.83 3.40 -18.56
CA LYS A 255 -10.69 3.78 -17.17
C LYS A 255 -9.51 3.03 -16.56
N LYS A 256 -8.36 3.69 -16.54
CA LYS A 256 -7.10 3.19 -15.98
C LYS A 256 -6.70 3.98 -14.74
N TRP A 257 -5.94 3.35 -13.83
CA TRP A 257 -5.37 4.01 -12.67
C TRP A 257 -4.21 3.20 -12.09
N LEU A 258 -3.31 3.88 -11.38
CA LEU A 258 -2.29 3.21 -10.59
C LEU A 258 -2.87 2.73 -9.28
N ARG A 259 -2.57 1.49 -8.89
CA ARG A 259 -2.99 0.91 -7.62
C ARG A 259 -1.81 0.33 -6.85
N PHE A 260 -1.85 0.55 -5.54
CA PHE A 260 -0.92 -0.03 -4.59
C PHE A 260 -1.51 -1.33 -4.05
N TYR A 261 -0.86 -2.45 -4.35
CA TYR A 261 -1.25 -3.77 -3.89
C TYR A 261 -0.38 -4.24 -2.74
N TRP A 262 -1.02 -4.88 -1.77
CA TRP A 262 -0.35 -5.63 -0.72
C TRP A 262 -1.21 -6.84 -0.34
N TRP A 263 -0.57 -8.00 -0.25
CA TRP A 263 -1.24 -9.26 0.06
C TRP A 263 -0.45 -9.98 1.13
N SER A 264 -1.17 -10.77 1.91
CA SER A 264 -0.57 -11.65 2.90
C SER A 264 -0.99 -13.07 2.67
N ARG A 265 -0.13 -13.96 3.11
CA ARG A 265 -0.38 -15.39 3.12
C ARG A 265 -0.33 -15.88 4.55
N ASP A 266 -1.39 -16.54 4.99
CA ASP A 266 -1.36 -17.22 6.28
C ASP A 266 -0.67 -18.57 6.10
N LEU A 267 0.50 -18.70 6.71
CA LEU A 267 1.32 -19.91 6.66
C LEU A 267 1.16 -20.77 7.92
N LYS A 268 0.38 -20.33 8.91
CA LYS A 268 0.31 -20.97 10.22
C LYS A 268 -0.10 -22.44 10.15
N SER A 269 -1.10 -22.77 9.35
CA SER A 269 -1.55 -24.16 9.16
C SER A 269 -0.50 -25.02 8.45
N VAL A 270 0.20 -24.42 7.48
CA VAL A 270 1.22 -25.09 6.67
C VAL A 270 2.43 -25.42 7.53
N LEU A 271 2.90 -24.47 8.33
CA LEU A 271 4.02 -24.64 9.23
C LEU A 271 3.69 -25.64 10.35
N LYS A 272 2.48 -25.55 10.94
CA LYS A 272 2.10 -26.38 12.09
C LYS A 272 1.68 -27.81 11.74
N TYR A 273 0.90 -27.98 10.67
CA TYR A 273 0.24 -29.25 10.36
C TYR A 273 0.69 -29.86 9.04
N GLY A 274 1.39 -29.10 8.21
CA GLY A 274 1.77 -29.52 6.87
C GLY A 274 0.62 -29.62 5.88
N ILE A 275 -0.51 -28.99 6.19
CA ILE A 275 -1.71 -29.01 5.35
C ILE A 275 -1.65 -27.79 4.41
N THR A 276 -1.72 -28.04 3.10
CA THR A 276 -1.73 -27.00 2.06
C THR A 276 -3.15 -26.51 1.73
N GLU A 277 -4.17 -27.18 2.24
CA GLU A 277 -5.59 -26.83 2.13
C GLU A 277 -6.07 -26.16 3.44
N MET A 278 -6.57 -24.93 3.35
CA MET A 278 -7.25 -24.29 4.49
C MET A 278 -8.64 -24.91 4.68
N MET A 279 -9.21 -24.82 5.90
CA MET A 279 -10.46 -25.49 6.32
C MET A 279 -11.74 -25.19 5.51
N ASP A 280 -11.64 -24.46 4.38
CA ASP A 280 -12.74 -24.17 3.44
C ASP A 280 -12.43 -24.66 2.00
N GLY A 281 -11.55 -25.65 1.83
CA GLY A 281 -11.15 -26.16 0.50
C GLY A 281 -10.32 -25.17 -0.34
N SER A 282 -9.95 -24.02 0.23
CA SER A 282 -9.05 -23.06 -0.41
C SER A 282 -7.60 -23.50 -0.24
N LYS A 283 -6.90 -23.71 -1.36
CA LYS A 283 -5.46 -23.94 -1.37
C LYS A 283 -4.72 -22.72 -0.79
N LEU A 284 -3.52 -22.95 -0.27
CA LEU A 284 -2.50 -21.96 0.06
C LEU A 284 -2.52 -20.84 -0.98
N GLY A 285 -3.08 -19.68 -0.63
CA GLY A 285 -3.40 -18.64 -1.60
C GLY A 285 -3.13 -17.27 -1.02
N TRP A 286 -2.71 -16.35 -1.87
CA TRP A 286 -2.57 -14.95 -1.49
C TRP A 286 -3.96 -14.38 -1.16
N LYS A 287 -4.05 -13.62 -0.06
CA LYS A 287 -5.24 -12.84 0.27
C LYS A 287 -4.87 -11.36 0.37
N ALA A 288 -5.63 -10.49 -0.27
CA ALA A 288 -5.49 -9.05 -0.08
C ALA A 288 -5.76 -8.70 1.40
N GLN A 289 -4.93 -7.86 2.02
CA GLN A 289 -5.14 -7.52 3.43
C GLN A 289 -6.33 -6.58 3.63
N LYS A 290 -6.99 -6.71 4.79
CA LYS A 290 -8.00 -5.74 5.25
C LYS A 290 -7.37 -4.34 5.30
N GLY A 291 -8.04 -3.35 4.70
CA GLY A 291 -7.48 -2.01 4.50
C GLY A 291 -6.93 -1.77 3.10
N ALA A 292 -6.86 -2.78 2.21
CA ALA A 292 -6.59 -2.60 0.77
C ALA A 292 -7.78 -2.00 0.01
N GLY A 293 -8.38 -0.94 0.54
CA GLY A 293 -9.46 -0.23 -0.13
C GLY A 293 -8.95 0.57 -1.33
N ASN A 294 -9.49 1.78 -1.54
CA ASN A 294 -9.28 2.53 -2.77
C ASN A 294 -7.92 3.25 -2.79
N SER A 295 -6.81 2.51 -2.65
CA SER A 295 -5.41 2.94 -2.78
C SER A 295 -5.04 3.23 -4.24
N ASN A 296 -5.92 3.97 -4.91
CA ASN A 296 -5.86 4.27 -6.32
C ASN A 296 -5.39 5.71 -6.52
N LEU A 297 -4.48 5.90 -7.45
CA LEU A 297 -4.14 7.20 -8.01
C LEU A 297 -4.69 7.26 -9.43
N TYR A 298 -5.68 8.13 -9.62
CA TYR A 298 -6.33 8.32 -10.92
C TYR A 298 -5.61 9.38 -11.76
N ASP A 299 -4.99 10.35 -11.11
CA ASP A 299 -4.25 11.43 -11.76
C ASP A 299 -2.75 11.20 -11.59
N LYS A 300 -2.03 11.09 -12.72
CA LYS A 300 -0.59 10.88 -12.75
C LYS A 300 0.17 12.08 -12.16
N LYS A 301 -0.39 13.29 -12.19
CA LYS A 301 0.25 14.51 -11.64
C LYS A 301 0.59 14.42 -10.15
N ILE A 302 -0.02 13.47 -9.44
CA ILE A 302 0.23 13.20 -8.01
C ILE A 302 1.55 12.42 -7.79
N ILE A 303 2.09 11.76 -8.82
CA ILE A 303 3.27 10.89 -8.69
C ILE A 303 4.53 11.68 -8.31
N LYS A 304 4.80 12.80 -8.96
CA LYS A 304 5.96 13.64 -8.61
C LYS A 304 5.92 14.16 -7.16
N PRO A 305 4.82 14.79 -6.69
CA PRO A 305 4.68 15.15 -5.27
C PRO A 305 4.82 13.97 -4.31
N LEU A 306 4.36 12.77 -4.71
CA LEU A 306 4.53 11.56 -3.91
C LEU A 306 6.00 11.15 -3.80
N ILE A 307 6.74 11.12 -4.91
CA ILE A 307 8.17 10.79 -4.92
C ILE A 307 8.95 11.75 -4.02
N GLU A 308 8.71 13.06 -4.17
CA GLU A 308 9.37 14.09 -3.35
C GLU A 308 9.07 13.91 -1.86
N ALA A 309 7.82 13.65 -1.50
CA ALA A 309 7.44 13.40 -0.12
C ALA A 309 8.09 12.13 0.46
N LEU A 310 8.19 11.06 -0.34
CA LEU A 310 8.86 9.82 0.08
C LEU A 310 10.37 10.06 0.29
N LYS A 311 11.02 10.84 -0.57
CA LYS A 311 12.44 11.23 -0.41
C LYS A 311 12.65 12.07 0.85
N LYS A 312 11.85 13.12 1.06
CA LYS A 312 11.87 13.92 2.30
C LYS A 312 11.65 13.07 3.56
N THR A 313 10.74 12.10 3.48
CA THR A 313 10.45 11.19 4.59
C THR A 313 11.61 10.26 4.89
N ALA A 314 12.31 9.77 3.86
CA ALA A 314 13.50 8.97 4.02
C ALA A 314 14.63 9.76 4.70
N GLU A 315 14.88 10.99 4.24
CA GLU A 315 15.87 11.90 4.83
C GLU A 315 15.59 12.14 6.31
N GLU A 316 14.32 12.41 6.65
CA GLU A 316 13.89 12.62 8.04
C GLU A 316 14.11 11.40 8.94
N LEU A 317 13.95 10.19 8.40
CA LEU A 317 14.22 8.94 9.12
C LEU A 317 15.71 8.55 9.11
N ASN A 318 16.58 9.36 8.51
CA ASN A 318 17.98 9.01 8.22
C ASN A 318 18.13 7.70 7.42
N TRP A 319 17.14 7.39 6.59
CA TRP A 319 17.18 6.24 5.70
C TRP A 319 17.95 6.59 4.44
N ASN A 320 19.13 5.98 4.27
CA ASN A 320 19.94 6.21 3.08
C ASN A 320 19.27 5.60 1.84
N ILE A 321 18.63 6.45 1.04
CA ILE A 321 17.96 6.09 -0.22
C ILE A 321 18.80 6.39 -1.47
N ASN A 322 19.96 7.02 -1.32
CA ASN A 322 20.86 7.25 -2.45
C ASN A 322 21.61 5.96 -2.78
N ASN A 323 21.52 5.54 -4.04
CA ASN A 323 22.31 4.42 -4.54
C ASN A 323 23.76 4.89 -4.68
N ASN A 324 24.68 4.21 -4.00
CA ASN A 324 26.03 4.04 -4.53
C ASN A 324 25.98 3.00 -5.63
#